data_AF-A0A4S9DAA7-F1
#
_entry.id   AF-A0A4S9DAA7-F1
#
_cell.length_a   1.000
_cell.length_b   1.000
_cell.length_c   1.000
_cell.angle_alpha   90.00
_cell.angle_beta   90.00
_cell.angle_gamma   90.00
#
_symmetry.space_group_name_H-M   'P 1'
#
loop_
_entity.id
_entity.type
_entity.pdbx_description
1 polymer ?
#
loop_
_entity_poly.entity_id
_entity_poly.type
_entity_poly.pdbx_seq_one_letter_code
_entity_poly.pdbx_strand_id
1 'polypeptide(L)'
;MPPFTIQQCAIPAVTFLICIIAYPSHWLLRQLGPQPLTGQQSVILHVYALILVEYQKTGYQSRARYSKAVNLKTNDNGRDGVANVRLINRHELITARHVKVRCIPKMDHHCPWTANCVSHTTFPHFVRFLFYAVAGMSHLGCLLWSRMYHLWTQRELPSYFGPSPMLLFGLFFITALNSVVVFALFVLLLRTLWCLGANTTTIEGWEIERHETLLRRAKYLGGVLEGPNGAKVRITRQEYPWDIGIFSNIAQGMGSWNPLAWFWPFSFTPSIESGLEFEDNGLEAPGTTWPPPDPDRMFRMAPTERAYDPANAFTHSMDPDEFYKRQQADQTRRFVATDTLELRRRQPFHIRYDQKNVQKRRDEDYAYGTDYESGNDEQDEKEDHWATKPGEGEEGWRNSEGERLNDFGVDEDVEFYDEDEVPLAELMRRKNLANDGSTY
;
A
#
# COMPACT_ATOMS: atom_id res chain seq x y z
N MET A 1 10.56 25.60 -7.05
CA MET A 1 11.27 24.55 -6.29
C MET A 1 10.22 23.68 -5.63
N PRO A 2 10.34 22.34 -5.63
CA PRO A 2 9.40 21.51 -4.90
C PRO A 2 9.46 21.85 -3.39
N PRO A 3 8.32 21.81 -2.67
CA PRO A 3 8.29 22.09 -1.25
C PRO A 3 9.15 21.09 -0.46
N PHE A 4 9.81 21.59 0.58
CA PHE A 4 10.55 20.75 1.52
C PHE A 4 9.59 19.75 2.17
N THR A 5 9.99 18.48 2.21
CA THR A 5 9.22 17.42 2.87
C THR A 5 10.08 16.75 3.92
N ILE A 6 9.51 16.43 5.09
CA ILE A 6 10.24 15.78 6.20
C ILE A 6 10.91 14.47 5.74
N GLN A 7 10.30 13.77 4.76
CA GLN A 7 10.86 12.56 4.14
C GLN A 7 12.25 12.79 3.52
N GLN A 8 12.58 14.00 3.07
CA GLN A 8 13.92 14.33 2.54
C GLN A 8 15.02 14.25 3.62
N CYS A 9 14.67 14.34 4.90
CA CYS A 9 15.60 14.19 6.01
C CYS A 9 15.85 12.74 6.42
N ALA A 10 15.09 11.77 5.90
CA ALA A 10 15.18 10.37 6.34
C ALA A 10 16.57 9.76 6.07
N ILE A 11 17.14 9.97 4.88
CA ILE A 11 18.49 9.46 4.54
C ILE A 11 19.57 10.13 5.41
N PRO A 12 19.67 11.48 5.49
CA PRO A 12 20.61 12.13 6.39
C PRO A 12 20.48 11.65 7.84
N ALA A 13 19.25 11.46 8.34
CA ALA A 13 19.01 10.99 9.69
C ALA A 13 19.52 9.57 9.92
N VAL A 14 19.30 8.63 8.98
CA VAL A 14 19.81 7.26 9.08
C VAL A 14 21.33 7.23 9.03
N THR A 15 21.94 7.98 8.10
CA THR A 15 23.41 8.05 8.00
C THR A 15 24.01 8.66 9.28
N PHE A 16 23.38 9.70 9.83
CA PHE A 16 23.79 10.30 11.10
C PHE A 16 23.66 9.33 12.27
N LEU A 17 22.56 8.57 12.34
CA LEU A 17 22.33 7.54 13.36
C LEU A 17 23.41 6.45 13.30
N ILE A 18 23.73 5.97 12.10
CA ILE A 18 24.83 4.99 11.88
C ILE A 18 26.14 5.56 12.40
N CYS A 19 26.47 6.81 12.07
CA CYS A 19 27.70 7.46 12.53
C CYS A 19 27.77 7.59 14.06
N ILE A 20 26.66 8.00 14.71
CA ILE A 20 26.57 8.14 16.17
C ILE A 20 26.70 6.79 16.88
N ILE A 21 26.18 5.71 16.31
CA ILE A 21 26.27 4.39 16.94
C ILE A 21 27.65 3.77 16.65
N ALA A 22 28.14 3.82 15.42
CA ALA A 22 29.34 3.09 15.00
C ALA A 22 30.65 3.73 15.50
N TYR A 23 30.89 5.03 15.27
CA TYR A 23 32.19 5.63 15.59
C TYR A 23 32.43 5.78 17.10
N PRO A 24 31.49 6.34 17.88
CA PRO A 24 31.63 6.41 19.33
C PRO A 24 31.74 5.05 19.99
N SER A 25 31.03 4.03 19.51
CA SER A 25 31.13 2.69 20.08
C SER A 25 32.51 2.05 19.87
N HIS A 26 33.10 2.19 18.68
CA HIS A 26 34.47 1.72 18.41
C HIS A 26 35.50 2.39 19.33
N TRP A 27 35.34 3.69 19.60
CA TRP A 27 36.18 4.42 20.53
C TRP A 27 35.94 3.98 21.99
N LEU A 28 34.68 3.92 22.43
CA LEU A 28 34.29 3.51 23.79
C LEU A 28 34.78 2.10 24.14
N LEU A 29 34.61 1.14 23.22
CA LEU A 29 34.99 -0.27 23.43
C LEU A 29 36.50 -0.48 23.56
N ARG A 30 37.33 0.49 23.14
CA ARG A 30 38.79 0.47 23.35
C ARG A 30 39.20 1.04 24.71
N GLN A 31 38.37 1.91 25.29
CA GLN A 31 38.66 2.58 26.57
C GLN A 31 38.14 1.80 27.79
N LEU A 32 37.17 0.90 27.59
CA LEU A 32 36.46 0.22 28.68
C LEU A 32 36.78 -1.28 28.72
N GLY A 33 37.06 -1.79 29.93
CA GLY A 33 37.28 -3.22 30.23
C GLY A 33 35.99 -4.06 30.16
N PRO A 34 36.08 -5.40 30.08
CA PRO A 34 37.15 -6.21 30.67
C PRO A 34 38.38 -6.43 29.79
N GLN A 35 38.24 -6.30 28.46
CA GLN A 35 39.37 -6.34 27.52
C GLN A 35 39.13 -5.38 26.37
N PRO A 36 40.18 -4.79 25.75
CA PRO A 36 40.00 -3.97 24.56
C PRO A 36 39.42 -4.81 23.40
N LEU A 37 38.78 -4.12 22.45
CA LEU A 37 38.25 -4.76 21.24
C LEU A 37 39.35 -5.56 20.53
N THR A 38 39.12 -6.85 20.29
CA THR A 38 40.09 -7.68 19.53
C THR A 38 40.13 -7.22 18.06
N GLY A 39 41.25 -7.46 17.39
CA GLY A 39 41.38 -7.15 15.95
C GLY A 39 40.27 -7.80 15.12
N GLN A 40 39.92 -9.05 15.43
CA GLN A 40 38.83 -9.78 14.77
C GLN A 40 37.47 -9.11 14.99
N GLN A 41 37.11 -8.75 16.22
CA GLN A 41 35.86 -8.04 16.50
C GLN A 41 35.79 -6.70 15.78
N SER A 42 36.92 -5.97 15.71
CA SER A 42 36.98 -4.72 14.96
C SER A 42 36.75 -4.95 13.47
N VAL A 43 37.39 -5.94 12.86
CA VAL A 43 37.17 -6.28 11.44
C VAL A 43 35.72 -6.66 11.19
N ILE A 44 35.12 -7.50 12.04
CA ILE A 44 33.72 -7.93 11.90
C ILE A 44 32.77 -6.73 11.91
N LEU A 45 32.95 -5.78 12.84
CA LEU A 45 32.11 -4.58 12.89
C LEU A 45 32.27 -3.71 11.63
N HIS A 46 33.49 -3.56 11.10
CA HIS A 46 33.70 -2.85 9.85
C HIS A 46 33.08 -3.59 8.65
N VAL A 47 33.11 -4.91 8.62
CA VAL A 47 32.46 -5.71 7.57
C VAL A 47 30.94 -5.47 7.59
N TYR A 48 30.31 -5.50 8.76
CA TYR A 48 28.89 -5.13 8.88
C TYR A 48 28.62 -3.71 8.38
N ALA A 49 29.46 -2.73 8.76
CA ALA A 49 29.31 -1.35 8.31
C ALA A 49 29.45 -1.21 6.78
N LEU A 50 30.42 -1.90 6.17
CA LEU A 50 30.61 -1.91 4.71
C LEU A 50 29.42 -2.52 3.98
N ILE A 51 28.91 -3.64 4.49
CA ILE A 51 27.69 -4.28 3.96
C ILE A 51 26.54 -3.27 3.99
N LEU A 52 26.30 -2.60 5.12
CA LEU A 52 25.22 -1.61 5.25
C LEU A 52 25.37 -0.42 4.30
N VAL A 53 26.60 0.09 4.12
CA VAL A 53 26.87 1.19 3.17
C VAL A 53 26.60 0.77 1.72
N GLU A 54 27.02 -0.44 1.32
CA GLU A 54 26.73 -0.97 0.00
C GLU A 54 25.23 -1.21 -0.20
N TYR A 55 24.52 -1.69 0.83
CA TYR A 55 23.07 -1.85 0.77
C TYR A 55 22.33 -0.52 0.63
N GLN A 56 22.77 0.52 1.34
CA GLN A 56 22.22 1.86 1.17
C GLN A 56 22.39 2.36 -0.28
N LYS A 57 23.51 2.02 -0.94
CA LYS A 57 23.74 2.28 -2.37
C LYS A 57 22.85 1.44 -3.28
N THR A 58 22.58 0.18 -2.96
CA THR A 58 21.61 -0.66 -3.72
C THR A 58 20.18 -0.13 -3.61
N GLY A 59 19.84 0.58 -2.53
CA GLY A 59 18.60 1.37 -2.43
C GLY A 59 18.48 2.42 -3.54
N TYR A 60 19.58 2.88 -4.15
CA TYR A 60 19.55 3.77 -5.32
C TYR A 60 19.55 3.03 -6.66
N GLN A 61 19.87 1.73 -6.68
CA GLN A 61 19.93 0.96 -7.91
C GLN A 61 18.51 0.73 -8.44
N SER A 62 18.24 1.38 -9.57
CA SER A 62 17.14 1.10 -10.50
C SER A 62 15.77 0.97 -9.84
N ARG A 63 15.08 2.11 -9.69
CA ARG A 63 13.62 2.12 -9.58
C ARG A 63 13.08 1.30 -10.73
N ALA A 64 12.60 0.07 -10.47
CA ALA A 64 12.08 -0.79 -11.51
C ALA A 64 10.99 -0.03 -12.27
N ARG A 65 11.26 0.28 -13.54
CA ARG A 65 10.34 0.97 -14.43
C ARG A 65 9.72 -0.09 -15.31
N TYR A 66 8.43 -0.32 -15.15
CA TYR A 66 7.67 -0.86 -16.26
C TYR A 66 7.44 0.29 -17.25
N SER A 67 8.17 0.27 -18.38
CA SER A 67 7.76 1.06 -19.54
C SER A 67 6.65 0.28 -20.22
N LYS A 68 5.51 0.91 -20.47
CA LYS A 68 4.36 0.38 -21.22
C LYS A 68 4.72 -0.18 -22.61
N ALA A 69 5.98 -0.04 -23.04
CA ALA A 69 6.49 -0.34 -24.38
C ALA A 69 7.13 -1.74 -24.58
N VAL A 70 7.23 -2.61 -23.57
CA VAL A 70 7.98 -3.88 -23.72
C VAL A 70 7.05 -5.10 -23.72
N ASN A 71 6.47 -5.38 -24.90
CA ASN A 71 6.39 -6.70 -25.57
C ASN A 71 5.32 -6.68 -26.67
N LEU A 72 5.62 -6.02 -27.79
CA LEU A 72 5.03 -6.37 -29.09
C LEU A 72 5.70 -7.68 -29.55
N LYS A 73 5.25 -8.83 -29.05
CA LYS A 73 5.60 -10.12 -29.69
C LYS A 73 4.65 -10.33 -30.86
N THR A 74 5.13 -10.00 -32.07
CA THR A 74 4.49 -10.42 -33.32
C THR A 74 4.62 -11.94 -33.45
N ASN A 75 3.53 -12.67 -33.22
CA ASN A 75 3.46 -14.09 -33.56
C ASN A 75 3.29 -14.19 -35.07
N ASP A 76 4.40 -14.35 -35.78
CA ASP A 76 4.41 -14.48 -37.24
C ASP A 76 4.13 -15.95 -37.62
N ASN A 77 2.87 -16.35 -37.50
CA ASN A 77 2.36 -17.56 -38.12
C ASN A 77 1.35 -17.13 -39.19
N GLY A 78 1.85 -17.10 -40.43
CA GLY A 78 1.12 -16.61 -41.59
C GLY A 78 -0.24 -17.27 -41.77
N ARG A 79 -1.28 -16.44 -41.66
CA ARG A 79 -2.39 -16.24 -42.62
C ARG A 79 -3.36 -15.25 -41.96
N ASP A 80 -3.67 -14.19 -42.71
CA ASP A 80 -4.63 -13.13 -42.41
C ASP A 80 -4.26 -12.21 -41.23
N GLY A 81 -3.47 -11.17 -41.58
CA GLY A 81 -2.92 -10.17 -40.67
C GLY A 81 -3.95 -9.17 -40.13
N VAL A 82 -4.62 -9.55 -39.05
CA VAL A 82 -5.04 -8.60 -38.01
C VAL A 82 -4.10 -8.80 -36.84
N ALA A 83 -3.14 -7.88 -36.67
CA ALA A 83 -2.41 -7.76 -35.42
C ALA A 83 -3.42 -7.35 -34.34
N ASN A 84 -4.04 -8.32 -33.67
CA ASN A 84 -4.72 -8.09 -32.42
C ASN A 84 -3.65 -7.68 -31.41
N VAL A 85 -3.37 -6.38 -31.35
CA VAL A 85 -2.62 -5.76 -30.26
C VAL A 85 -3.47 -5.95 -29.00
N ARG A 86 -3.25 -7.06 -28.30
CA ARG A 86 -3.59 -7.11 -26.88
C ARG A 86 -2.64 -6.14 -26.20
N LEU A 87 -3.13 -4.93 -25.90
CA LEU A 87 -2.66 -4.26 -24.69
C LEU A 87 -2.80 -5.31 -23.59
N ILE A 88 -1.69 -5.68 -22.94
CA ILE A 88 -1.74 -6.41 -21.67
C ILE A 88 -2.69 -5.58 -20.80
N ASN A 89 -3.90 -6.10 -20.60
CA ASN A 89 -4.93 -5.40 -19.85
C ASN A 89 -4.37 -5.20 -18.43
N ARG A 90 -4.64 -4.05 -17.79
CA ARG A 90 -4.23 -3.80 -16.39
C ARG A 90 -4.64 -4.93 -15.43
N HIS A 91 -5.71 -5.66 -15.77
CA HIS A 91 -6.17 -6.87 -15.10
C HIS A 91 -5.16 -8.03 -15.08
N GLU A 92 -4.16 -8.06 -15.96
CA GLU A 92 -3.14 -9.12 -16.01
C GLU A 92 -1.96 -8.86 -15.06
N LEU A 93 -1.85 -7.66 -14.47
CA LEU A 93 -0.78 -7.30 -13.52
C LEU A 93 -1.33 -7.19 -12.10
N ILE A 94 -1.81 -8.31 -11.56
CA ILE A 94 -2.61 -8.39 -10.32
C ILE A 94 -1.88 -7.78 -9.10
N THR A 95 -0.54 -7.73 -9.09
CA THR A 95 0.27 -7.25 -7.95
C THR A 95 0.99 -5.92 -8.18
N ALA A 96 0.84 -5.30 -9.36
CA ALA A 96 1.50 -4.02 -9.65
C ALA A 96 0.69 -2.82 -9.13
N ARG A 97 1.35 -1.86 -8.45
CA ARG A 97 0.68 -0.67 -7.87
C ARG A 97 1.28 0.65 -8.36
N HIS A 98 0.46 1.70 -8.35
CA HIS A 98 0.82 3.03 -8.84
C HIS A 98 1.39 3.92 -7.72
N VAL A 99 2.54 4.54 -7.99
CA VAL A 99 3.16 5.57 -7.15
C VAL A 99 3.39 6.83 -7.97
N LYS A 100 2.53 7.84 -7.77
CA LYS A 100 2.41 9.18 -8.37
C LYS A 100 2.37 9.27 -9.90
N VAL A 101 3.10 8.42 -10.63
CA VAL A 101 3.21 8.38 -12.11
C VAL A 101 3.71 7.02 -12.65
N ARG A 102 3.90 5.97 -11.83
CA ARG A 102 4.60 4.74 -12.25
C ARG A 102 4.00 3.48 -11.64
N CYS A 103 3.91 2.39 -12.42
CA CYS A 103 3.60 1.05 -11.92
C CYS A 103 4.87 0.35 -11.42
N ILE A 104 4.81 -0.23 -10.22
CA ILE A 104 5.89 -0.99 -9.60
C ILE A 104 5.41 -2.44 -9.42
N PRO A 105 6.10 -3.44 -10.02
CA PRO A 105 5.68 -4.84 -9.93
C PRO A 105 5.83 -5.37 -8.50
N LYS A 106 4.80 -6.08 -8.00
CA LYS A 106 4.70 -6.59 -6.63
C LYS A 106 5.23 -5.59 -5.60
N MET A 107 4.61 -4.40 -5.60
CA MET A 107 5.00 -3.34 -4.68
C MET A 107 4.64 -3.74 -3.26
N ASP A 108 5.59 -3.56 -2.34
CA ASP A 108 5.36 -3.78 -0.91
C ASP A 108 5.06 -2.47 -0.20
N HIS A 109 6.00 -1.51 -0.24
CA HIS A 109 5.80 -0.17 0.30
C HIS A 109 6.83 0.82 -0.27
N HIS A 110 6.55 2.12 -0.16
CA HIS A 110 7.59 3.14 -0.28
C HIS A 110 8.33 3.29 1.05
N CYS A 111 9.65 3.09 1.06
CA CYS A 111 10.48 3.19 2.26
C CYS A 111 11.24 4.53 2.27
N PRO A 112 10.86 5.51 3.13
CA PRO A 112 11.54 6.80 3.19
C PRO A 112 13.02 6.68 3.57
N TRP A 113 13.35 5.67 4.40
CA TRP A 113 14.70 5.42 4.91
C TRP A 113 15.70 4.98 3.83
N THR A 114 15.21 4.44 2.72
CA THR A 114 16.02 4.07 1.54
C THR A 114 15.78 5.00 0.35
N ALA A 115 14.82 5.94 0.47
CA ALA A 115 14.27 6.76 -0.60
C ALA A 115 13.91 5.97 -1.87
N ASN A 116 13.48 4.73 -1.70
CA ASN A 116 13.09 3.84 -2.79
C ASN A 116 11.89 2.97 -2.40
N CYS A 117 11.24 2.40 -3.41
CA CYS A 117 10.19 1.43 -3.19
C CYS A 117 10.77 0.04 -2.97
N VAL A 118 10.24 -0.65 -1.97
CA VAL A 118 10.44 -2.08 -1.78
C VAL A 118 9.45 -2.80 -2.68
N SER A 119 9.94 -3.67 -3.55
CA SER A 119 9.20 -4.31 -4.66
C SER A 119 9.86 -5.62 -5.06
N HIS A 120 9.28 -6.37 -6.00
CA HIS A 120 9.86 -7.63 -6.52
C HIS A 120 11.39 -7.62 -6.71
N THR A 121 11.91 -6.56 -7.34
CA THR A 121 13.34 -6.45 -7.68
C THR A 121 14.23 -5.99 -6.52
N THR A 122 13.67 -5.22 -5.57
CA THR A 122 14.40 -4.59 -4.47
C THR A 122 14.20 -5.30 -3.12
N PHE A 123 13.17 -6.15 -3.00
CA PHE A 123 12.81 -6.87 -1.79
C PHE A 123 13.94 -7.78 -1.29
N PRO A 124 14.62 -8.60 -2.12
CA PRO A 124 15.76 -9.38 -1.64
C PRO A 124 16.88 -8.53 -1.02
N HIS A 125 17.09 -7.32 -1.52
CA HIS A 125 18.08 -6.41 -0.95
C HIS A 125 17.63 -5.85 0.39
N PHE A 126 16.35 -5.51 0.51
CA PHE A 126 15.76 -5.02 1.74
C PHE A 126 15.84 -6.07 2.87
N VAL A 127 15.51 -7.33 2.59
CA VAL A 127 15.63 -8.44 3.55
C VAL A 127 17.08 -8.59 4.04
N ARG A 128 18.05 -8.60 3.12
CA ARG A 128 19.47 -8.74 3.47
C ARG A 128 19.97 -7.53 4.26
N PHE A 129 19.58 -6.32 3.88
CA PHE A 129 19.87 -5.11 4.63
C PHE A 129 19.40 -5.22 6.08
N LEU A 130 18.13 -5.59 6.30
CA LEU A 130 17.58 -5.76 7.65
C LEU A 130 18.31 -6.84 8.45
N PHE A 131 18.58 -7.99 7.82
CA PHE A 131 19.30 -9.08 8.47
C PHE A 131 20.70 -8.65 8.93
N TYR A 132 21.49 -8.02 8.06
CA TYR A 132 22.83 -7.56 8.39
C TYR A 132 22.83 -6.38 9.37
N ALA A 133 21.82 -5.50 9.32
CA ALA A 133 21.65 -4.42 10.30
C ALA A 133 21.40 -4.98 11.69
N VAL A 134 20.43 -5.89 11.82
CA VAL A 134 20.10 -6.56 13.08
C VAL A 134 21.30 -7.35 13.60
N ALA A 135 21.94 -8.17 12.77
CA ALA A 135 23.09 -8.98 13.18
C ALA A 135 24.28 -8.11 13.64
N GLY A 136 24.63 -7.07 12.88
CA GLY A 136 25.73 -6.16 13.23
C GLY A 136 25.47 -5.38 14.51
N MET A 137 24.26 -4.81 14.66
CA MET A 137 23.88 -4.04 15.85
C MET A 137 23.67 -4.92 17.08
N SER A 138 23.25 -6.18 16.89
CA SER A 138 23.15 -7.16 17.98
C SER A 138 24.53 -7.59 18.46
N HIS A 139 25.47 -7.85 17.54
CA HIS A 139 26.86 -8.11 17.89
C HIS A 139 27.48 -6.93 18.64
N LEU A 140 27.26 -5.70 18.16
CA LEU A 140 27.67 -4.50 18.89
C LEU A 140 27.03 -4.41 20.28
N GLY A 141 25.73 -4.71 20.36
CA GLY A 141 24.97 -4.75 21.61
C GLY A 141 25.56 -5.74 22.62
N CYS A 142 25.94 -6.95 22.20
CA CYS A 142 26.63 -7.92 23.05
C CYS A 142 27.93 -7.36 23.61
N LEU A 143 28.72 -6.66 22.79
CA LEU A 143 29.97 -6.04 23.23
C LEU A 143 29.70 -4.92 24.24
N LEU A 144 28.76 -4.03 23.97
CA LEU A 144 28.38 -2.93 24.87
C LEU A 144 27.83 -3.45 26.20
N TRP A 145 26.93 -4.44 26.15
CA TRP A 145 26.34 -5.05 27.35
C TRP A 145 27.38 -5.75 28.22
N SER A 146 28.39 -6.39 27.60
CA SER A 146 29.49 -6.98 28.36
C SER A 146 30.31 -5.94 29.16
N ARG A 147 30.43 -4.70 28.64
CA ARG A 147 31.07 -3.58 29.36
C ARG A 147 30.19 -3.08 30.50
N MET A 148 28.89 -2.94 30.26
CA MET A 148 27.90 -2.60 31.31
C MET A 148 27.92 -3.63 32.44
N TYR A 149 27.91 -4.92 32.09
CA TYR A 149 27.97 -6.02 33.07
C TYR A 149 29.27 -5.98 33.86
N HIS A 150 30.42 -5.77 33.21
CA HIS A 150 31.70 -5.67 33.91
C HIS A 150 31.72 -4.50 34.92
N LEU A 151 31.24 -3.31 34.52
CA LEU A 151 31.11 -2.18 35.43
C LEU A 151 30.16 -2.47 36.60
N TRP A 152 29.06 -3.18 36.33
CA TRP A 152 28.12 -3.59 37.36
C TRP A 152 28.73 -4.55 38.39
N THR A 153 29.60 -5.46 37.96
CA THR A 153 30.34 -6.35 38.89
C THR A 153 31.33 -5.59 39.77
N GLN A 154 31.77 -4.40 39.33
CA GLN A 154 32.74 -3.55 40.01
C GLN A 154 32.11 -2.38 40.77
N ARG A 155 30.78 -2.31 40.87
CA ARG A 155 30.05 -1.15 41.44
C ARG A 155 30.41 -0.79 42.90
N GLU A 156 30.95 -1.73 43.67
CA GLU A 156 31.34 -1.52 45.07
C GLU A 156 32.75 -0.90 45.19
N LEU A 157 33.50 -0.79 44.08
CA LEU A 157 34.81 -0.14 44.09
C LEU A 157 34.66 1.37 44.32
N PRO A 158 35.62 1.99 45.02
CA PRO A 158 35.65 3.44 45.16
C PRO A 158 35.64 4.15 43.79
N SER A 159 34.93 5.27 43.69
CA SER A 159 34.67 5.98 42.43
C SER A 159 35.92 6.39 41.65
N TYR A 160 37.06 6.59 42.31
CA TYR A 160 38.33 6.96 41.69
C TYR A 160 39.02 5.81 40.93
N PHE A 161 38.56 4.56 41.11
CA PHE A 161 38.99 3.41 40.29
C PHE A 161 38.10 3.16 39.07
N GLY A 162 36.96 3.86 38.97
CA GLY A 162 36.00 3.72 37.88
C GLY A 162 36.32 4.60 36.66
N PRO A 163 35.65 4.36 35.51
CA PRO A 163 35.75 5.24 34.36
C PRO A 163 35.24 6.65 34.67
N SER A 164 35.67 7.63 33.86
CA SER A 164 35.17 9.01 33.99
C SER A 164 33.65 9.07 33.78
N PRO A 165 32.93 10.04 34.41
CA PRO A 165 31.49 10.20 34.20
C PRO A 165 31.09 10.35 32.73
N MET A 166 31.95 10.94 31.90
CA MET A 166 31.76 11.07 30.45
C MET A 166 31.75 9.70 29.75
N LEU A 167 32.66 8.80 30.12
CA LEU A 167 32.70 7.44 29.56
C LEU A 167 31.47 6.62 29.98
N LEU A 168 31.03 6.76 31.24
CA LEU A 168 29.82 6.10 31.74
C LEU A 168 28.58 6.60 31.01
N PHE A 169 28.44 7.93 30.85
CA PHE A 169 27.36 8.52 30.08
C PHE A 169 27.36 8.04 28.62
N GLY A 170 28.52 8.09 27.95
CA GLY A 170 28.67 7.63 26.58
C GLY A 170 28.31 6.15 26.41
N LEU A 171 28.77 5.29 27.32
CA LEU A 171 28.42 3.87 27.32
C LEU A 171 26.92 3.66 27.49
N PHE A 172 26.30 4.31 28.48
CA PHE A 172 24.86 4.19 28.73
C PHE A 172 24.05 4.68 27.53
N PHE A 173 24.36 5.88 27.02
CA PHE A 173 23.66 6.50 25.89
C PHE A 173 23.73 5.62 24.64
N ILE A 174 24.93 5.17 24.26
CA ILE A 174 25.12 4.33 23.07
C ILE A 174 24.47 2.95 23.25
N THR A 175 24.55 2.36 24.44
CA THR A 175 23.89 1.07 24.73
C THR A 175 22.37 1.20 24.62
N ALA A 176 21.79 2.24 25.21
CA ALA A 176 20.35 2.49 25.15
C ALA A 176 19.88 2.77 23.71
N LEU A 177 20.58 3.67 22.99
CA LEU A 177 20.27 4.00 21.59
C LEU A 177 20.37 2.77 20.69
N ASN A 178 21.46 2.00 20.78
CA ASN A 178 21.62 0.77 20.00
C ASN A 178 20.53 -0.26 20.33
N SER A 179 20.14 -0.40 21.60
CA SER A 179 19.10 -1.34 22.04
C SER A 179 17.71 -1.00 21.48
N VAL A 180 17.35 0.29 21.48
CA VAL A 180 16.06 0.74 20.92
C VAL A 180 16.03 0.52 19.40
N VAL A 181 17.11 0.89 18.70
CA VAL A 181 17.18 0.77 17.24
C VAL A 181 17.19 -0.70 16.82
N VAL A 182 17.99 -1.56 17.48
CA VAL A 182 18.04 -2.98 17.13
C VAL A 182 16.70 -3.67 17.44
N PHE A 183 15.99 -3.27 18.50
CA PHE A 183 14.66 -3.79 18.79
C PHE A 183 13.66 -3.42 17.68
N ALA A 184 13.61 -2.16 17.27
CA ALA A 184 12.73 -1.72 16.18
C ALA A 184 13.05 -2.43 14.86
N LEU A 185 14.33 -2.55 14.50
CA LEU A 185 14.75 -3.27 13.30
C LEU A 185 14.49 -4.78 13.37
N PHE A 186 14.59 -5.37 14.56
CA PHE A 186 14.29 -6.79 14.77
C PHE A 186 12.80 -7.07 14.58
N VAL A 187 11.91 -6.24 15.13
CA VAL A 187 10.46 -6.34 14.88
C VAL A 187 10.15 -6.19 13.39
N LEU A 188 10.77 -5.22 12.72
CA LEU A 188 10.62 -5.04 11.28
C LEU A 188 11.11 -6.27 10.50
N LEU A 189 12.26 -6.85 10.87
CA LEU A 189 12.79 -8.07 10.26
C LEU A 189 11.83 -9.25 10.45
N LEU A 190 11.27 -9.46 11.65
CA LEU A 190 10.30 -10.52 11.90
C LEU A 190 9.06 -10.35 11.02
N ARG A 191 8.52 -9.14 10.93
CA ARG A 191 7.40 -8.82 10.04
C ARG A 191 7.74 -9.11 8.58
N THR A 192 8.91 -8.68 8.11
CA THR A 192 9.35 -8.94 6.73
C THR A 192 9.54 -10.44 6.46
N LEU A 193 10.09 -11.20 7.40
CA LEU A 193 10.25 -12.65 7.26
C LEU A 193 8.90 -13.38 7.29
N TRP A 194 7.95 -12.92 8.09
CA TRP A 194 6.57 -13.43 8.09
C TRP A 194 5.90 -13.21 6.74
N CYS A 195 5.92 -11.98 6.22
CA CYS A 195 5.43 -11.62 4.90
C CYS A 195 6.08 -12.46 3.79
N LEU A 196 7.41 -12.64 3.85
CA LEU A 196 8.15 -13.49 2.91
C LEU A 196 7.73 -14.96 3.00
N GLY A 197 7.51 -15.49 4.20
CA GLY A 197 7.06 -16.86 4.41
C GLY A 197 5.62 -17.12 3.95
N ALA A 198 4.75 -16.11 4.04
CA ALA A 198 3.36 -16.16 3.58
C ALA A 198 3.17 -15.69 2.13
N ASN A 199 4.25 -15.28 1.46
CA ASN A 199 4.27 -14.63 0.14
C ASN A 199 3.39 -13.37 0.02
N THR A 200 3.11 -12.69 1.12
CA THR A 200 2.23 -11.51 1.15
C THR A 200 3.03 -10.23 1.21
N THR A 201 2.66 -9.24 0.41
CA THR A 201 3.10 -7.85 0.59
C THR A 201 2.29 -7.15 1.68
N THR A 202 2.78 -6.01 2.17
CA THR A 202 2.07 -5.14 3.11
C THR A 202 0.71 -4.71 2.55
N ILE A 203 0.67 -4.35 1.26
CA ILE A 203 -0.56 -3.95 0.56
C ILE A 203 -1.53 -5.13 0.44
N GLU A 204 -1.05 -6.31 0.07
CA GLU A 204 -1.90 -7.51 -0.02
C GLU A 204 -2.41 -7.94 1.36
N GLY A 205 -1.61 -7.83 2.42
CA GLY A 205 -2.05 -8.08 3.79
C GLY A 205 -3.25 -7.19 4.18
N TRP A 206 -3.25 -5.95 3.72
CA TRP A 206 -4.37 -5.02 3.93
C TRP A 206 -5.60 -5.39 3.10
N GLU A 207 -5.42 -5.85 1.86
CA GLU A 207 -6.54 -6.37 1.06
C GLU A 207 -7.17 -7.61 1.71
N ILE A 208 -6.36 -8.49 2.31
CA ILE A 208 -6.85 -9.63 3.09
C ILE A 208 -7.66 -9.15 4.30
N GLU A 209 -7.11 -8.25 5.12
CA GLU A 209 -7.80 -7.71 6.31
C GLU A 209 -9.11 -6.97 5.94
N ARG A 210 -9.09 -6.25 4.82
CA ARG A 210 -10.27 -5.59 4.26
C ARG A 210 -11.33 -6.60 3.88
N HIS A 211 -10.98 -7.64 3.13
CA HIS A 211 -11.91 -8.70 2.74
C HIS A 211 -12.50 -9.42 3.96
N GLU A 212 -11.69 -9.70 4.98
CA GLU A 212 -12.19 -10.25 6.25
C GLU A 212 -13.20 -9.33 6.94
N THR A 213 -12.99 -8.01 6.86
CA THR A 213 -13.93 -7.02 7.39
C THR A 213 -15.23 -6.98 6.59
N LEU A 214 -15.16 -7.05 5.27
CA LEU A 214 -16.34 -7.16 4.40
C LEU A 214 -17.11 -8.46 4.66
N LEU A 215 -16.41 -9.58 4.88
CA LEU A 215 -17.02 -10.86 5.25
C LEU A 215 -17.76 -10.78 6.59
N ARG A 216 -17.18 -10.12 7.60
CA ARG A 216 -17.84 -9.90 8.89
C ARG A 216 -19.11 -9.06 8.72
N ARG A 217 -19.06 -7.98 7.93
CA ARG A 217 -20.23 -7.15 7.62
C ARG A 217 -21.29 -7.93 6.85
N ALA A 218 -20.90 -8.68 5.82
CA ALA A 218 -21.79 -9.49 5.01
C ALA A 218 -22.50 -10.53 5.88
N LYS A 219 -21.80 -11.23 6.78
CA LYS A 219 -22.42 -12.18 7.73
C LYS A 219 -23.51 -11.55 8.59
N TYR A 220 -23.29 -10.32 9.07
CA TYR A 220 -24.29 -9.59 9.84
C TYR A 220 -25.51 -9.18 8.99
N LEU A 221 -25.29 -8.80 7.72
CA LEU A 221 -26.33 -8.34 6.80
C LEU A 221 -26.96 -9.45 5.94
N GLY A 222 -26.87 -10.72 6.35
CA GLY A 222 -27.51 -11.85 5.66
C GLY A 222 -26.75 -12.37 4.43
N GLY A 223 -25.44 -12.13 4.36
CA GLY A 223 -24.51 -12.68 3.37
C GLY A 223 -24.29 -11.83 2.12
N VAL A 224 -24.91 -10.65 2.05
CA VAL A 224 -24.87 -9.76 0.86
C VAL A 224 -24.60 -8.33 1.29
N LEU A 225 -23.76 -7.62 0.53
CA LEU A 225 -23.51 -6.20 0.69
C LEU A 225 -24.10 -5.42 -0.48
N GLU A 226 -24.58 -4.21 -0.20
CA GLU A 226 -25.09 -3.29 -1.22
C GLU A 226 -23.95 -2.48 -1.82
N GLY A 227 -23.64 -2.74 -3.09
CA GLY A 227 -22.75 -1.96 -3.93
C GLY A 227 -23.41 -0.67 -4.47
N PRO A 228 -22.76 0.00 -5.43
CA PRO A 228 -23.31 1.15 -6.12
C PRO A 228 -24.62 0.81 -6.82
N ASN A 229 -25.53 1.79 -6.91
CA ASN A 229 -26.82 1.66 -7.62
C ASN A 229 -27.74 0.54 -7.08
N GLY A 230 -27.53 0.09 -5.85
CA GLY A 230 -28.32 -0.98 -5.22
C GLY A 230 -27.94 -2.39 -5.65
N ALA A 231 -26.80 -2.55 -6.36
CA ALA A 231 -26.29 -3.86 -6.74
C ALA A 231 -26.01 -4.71 -5.50
N LYS A 232 -26.53 -5.94 -5.48
CA LYS A 232 -26.33 -6.89 -4.39
C LYS A 232 -25.10 -7.75 -4.67
N VAL A 233 -24.03 -7.52 -3.94
CA VAL A 233 -22.77 -8.27 -4.07
C VAL A 233 -22.70 -9.30 -2.95
N ARG A 234 -22.65 -10.58 -3.33
CA ARG A 234 -22.44 -11.67 -2.39
C ARG A 234 -20.96 -11.78 -2.10
N ILE A 235 -20.57 -11.63 -0.84
CA ILE A 235 -19.17 -11.75 -0.41
C ILE A 235 -18.94 -13.18 0.08
N THR A 236 -18.07 -13.90 -0.61
CA THR A 236 -17.63 -15.25 -0.23
C THR A 236 -16.21 -15.20 0.32
N ARG A 237 -15.90 -16.08 1.27
CA ARG A 237 -14.52 -16.25 1.72
C ARG A 237 -13.70 -16.74 0.54
N GLN A 238 -12.56 -16.11 0.32
CA GLN A 238 -11.60 -16.44 -0.72
C GLN A 238 -10.24 -16.56 -0.04
N GLU A 239 -9.51 -17.63 -0.33
CA GLU A 239 -8.14 -17.83 0.17
C GLU A 239 -7.14 -17.04 -0.68
N TYR A 240 -5.99 -16.71 -0.09
CA TYR A 240 -4.95 -15.94 -0.78
C TYR A 240 -4.24 -16.82 -1.84
N PRO A 241 -4.15 -16.38 -3.11
CA PRO A 241 -3.76 -17.27 -4.21
C PRO A 241 -2.25 -17.53 -4.32
N TRP A 242 -1.39 -16.64 -3.82
CA TRP A 242 0.05 -16.74 -4.06
C TRP A 242 0.83 -17.43 -2.94
N ASP A 243 0.17 -17.97 -1.91
CA ASP A 243 0.85 -18.81 -0.91
C ASP A 243 1.05 -20.23 -1.47
N ILE A 244 2.26 -20.50 -1.99
CA ILE A 244 2.68 -21.78 -2.58
C ILE A 244 3.54 -22.62 -1.63
N GLY A 245 3.52 -22.29 -0.34
CA GLY A 245 4.26 -22.97 0.72
C GLY A 245 5.57 -22.26 1.10
N ILE A 246 5.91 -22.32 2.40
CA ILE A 246 6.95 -21.49 3.04
C ILE A 246 8.27 -21.44 2.26
N PHE A 247 8.83 -22.59 1.87
CA PHE A 247 10.12 -22.62 1.18
C PHE A 247 10.04 -22.04 -0.24
N SER A 248 8.98 -22.37 -0.98
CA SER A 248 8.74 -21.86 -2.34
C SER A 248 8.48 -20.36 -2.32
N ASN A 249 7.74 -19.87 -1.32
CA ASN A 249 7.49 -18.44 -1.09
C ASN A 249 8.81 -17.69 -0.84
N ILE A 250 9.66 -18.22 0.05
CA ILE A 250 10.97 -17.61 0.32
C ILE A 250 11.85 -17.66 -0.94
N ALA A 251 11.88 -18.77 -1.67
CA ALA A 251 12.66 -18.90 -2.88
C ALA A 251 12.22 -17.92 -3.98
N GLN A 252 10.91 -17.73 -4.15
CA GLN A 252 10.32 -16.75 -5.07
C GLN A 252 10.67 -15.33 -4.66
N GLY A 253 10.47 -14.97 -3.38
CA GLY A 253 10.74 -13.62 -2.87
C GLY A 253 12.22 -13.24 -2.82
N MET A 254 13.12 -14.22 -2.63
CA MET A 254 14.57 -14.01 -2.65
C MET A 254 15.20 -14.15 -4.04
N GLY A 255 14.44 -14.65 -5.03
CA GLY A 255 14.89 -14.88 -6.41
C GLY A 255 15.85 -16.06 -6.59
N SER A 256 15.90 -16.99 -5.62
CA SER A 256 16.82 -18.13 -5.66
C SER A 256 16.31 -19.28 -4.81
N TRP A 257 16.50 -20.51 -5.29
CA TRP A 257 16.27 -21.73 -4.51
C TRP A 257 17.42 -22.07 -3.55
N ASN A 258 18.54 -21.34 -3.63
CA ASN A 258 19.72 -21.59 -2.80
C ASN A 258 19.70 -20.73 -1.52
N PRO A 259 19.57 -21.33 -0.32
CA PRO A 259 19.57 -20.59 0.93
C PRO A 259 20.84 -19.78 1.18
N LEU A 260 22.00 -20.21 0.66
CA LEU A 260 23.24 -19.45 0.81
C LEU A 260 23.20 -18.14 0.02
N ALA A 261 22.51 -18.12 -1.13
CA ALA A 261 22.33 -16.92 -1.93
C ALA A 261 21.39 -15.90 -1.25
N TRP A 262 20.54 -16.34 -0.32
CA TRP A 262 19.66 -15.44 0.44
C TRP A 262 20.45 -14.52 1.35
N PHE A 263 21.58 -14.96 1.86
CA PHE A 263 22.46 -14.15 2.71
C PHE A 263 23.59 -13.49 1.92
N TRP A 264 23.94 -14.01 0.73
CA TRP A 264 25.05 -13.48 -0.05
C TRP A 264 24.79 -12.04 -0.55
N PRO A 265 25.64 -11.05 -0.21
CA PRO A 265 25.36 -9.65 -0.52
C PRO A 265 25.44 -9.28 -2.01
N PHE A 266 26.11 -10.10 -2.81
CA PHE A 266 26.24 -9.91 -4.26
C PHE A 266 25.38 -10.91 -5.05
N SER A 267 24.35 -11.47 -4.43
CA SER A 267 23.41 -12.35 -5.13
C SER A 267 22.64 -11.58 -6.21
N PHE A 268 22.26 -12.29 -7.27
CA PHE A 268 21.44 -11.75 -8.34
C PHE A 268 20.04 -11.35 -7.85
N THR A 269 19.42 -10.41 -8.55
CA THR A 269 18.05 -9.93 -8.29
C THR A 269 17.05 -10.54 -9.26
N PRO A 270 15.80 -10.75 -8.83
CA PRO A 270 14.72 -11.09 -9.76
C PRO A 270 14.61 -10.06 -10.88
N SER A 271 14.34 -10.52 -12.11
CA SER A 271 14.08 -9.64 -13.25
C SER A 271 12.70 -9.00 -13.12
N ILE A 272 12.49 -7.86 -13.78
CA ILE A 272 11.17 -7.20 -13.82
C ILE A 272 10.11 -8.12 -14.45
N GLU A 273 10.49 -8.87 -15.48
CA GLU A 273 9.59 -9.80 -16.19
C GLU A 273 9.08 -10.91 -15.28
N SER A 274 9.92 -11.42 -14.38
CA SER A 274 9.53 -12.42 -13.38
C SER A 274 8.57 -11.89 -12.30
N GLY A 275 8.33 -10.57 -12.27
CA GLY A 275 7.42 -9.92 -11.32
C GLY A 275 6.04 -9.61 -11.91
N LEU A 276 5.73 -10.10 -13.11
CA LEU A 276 4.44 -9.87 -13.78
C LEU A 276 3.48 -11.05 -13.60
N GLU A 277 4.01 -12.27 -13.52
CA GLU A 277 3.26 -13.50 -13.37
C GLU A 277 3.77 -14.27 -12.15
N PHE A 278 2.85 -14.78 -11.34
CA PHE A 278 3.14 -15.52 -10.12
C PHE A 278 2.39 -16.86 -10.14
N GLU A 279 3.02 -17.88 -9.58
CA GLU A 279 2.42 -19.20 -9.42
C GLU A 279 1.23 -19.11 -8.45
N ASP A 280 0.10 -19.68 -8.88
CA ASP A 280 -1.14 -19.81 -8.11
C ASP A 280 -1.14 -21.14 -7.37
N ASN A 281 -1.57 -21.15 -6.11
CA ASN A 281 -1.69 -22.34 -5.29
C ASN A 281 -2.85 -23.25 -5.67
N GLY A 282 -3.78 -22.78 -6.52
CA GLY A 282 -4.88 -23.57 -7.06
C GLY A 282 -5.94 -23.98 -6.01
N LEU A 283 -6.01 -23.27 -4.88
CA LEU A 283 -7.03 -23.48 -3.85
C LEU A 283 -8.41 -23.01 -4.31
N GLU A 284 -8.45 -21.95 -5.13
CA GLU A 284 -9.67 -21.38 -5.69
C GLU A 284 -9.96 -21.88 -7.11
N ALA A 285 -11.21 -21.73 -7.56
CA ALA A 285 -11.59 -22.14 -8.90
C ALA A 285 -10.85 -21.33 -9.98
N PRO A 286 -10.44 -21.95 -11.11
CA PRO A 286 -9.79 -21.23 -12.21
C PRO A 286 -10.66 -20.06 -12.71
N GLY A 287 -10.07 -18.88 -12.83
CA GLY A 287 -10.76 -17.65 -13.25
C GLY A 287 -11.36 -16.82 -12.12
N THR A 288 -11.16 -17.22 -10.85
CA THR A 288 -11.47 -16.37 -9.71
C THR A 288 -10.52 -15.18 -9.69
N THR A 289 -11.07 -13.96 -9.67
CA THR A 289 -10.27 -12.73 -9.64
C THR A 289 -9.79 -12.43 -8.21
N TRP A 290 -8.55 -11.95 -8.10
CA TRP A 290 -8.03 -11.31 -6.90
C TRP A 290 -7.62 -9.87 -7.25
N PRO A 291 -7.80 -8.87 -6.38
CA PRO A 291 -8.53 -8.91 -5.10
C PRO A 291 -10.01 -9.27 -5.27
N PRO A 292 -10.67 -9.79 -4.21
CA PRO A 292 -12.11 -10.05 -4.24
C PRO A 292 -12.90 -8.75 -4.52
N PRO A 293 -14.06 -8.82 -5.19
CA PRO A 293 -14.84 -7.64 -5.53
C PRO A 293 -15.32 -6.90 -4.27
N ASP A 294 -14.86 -5.66 -4.10
CA ASP A 294 -15.24 -4.79 -2.99
C ASP A 294 -16.41 -3.86 -3.39
N PRO A 295 -17.60 -3.99 -2.76
CA PRO A 295 -18.76 -3.14 -3.05
C PRO A 295 -18.52 -1.65 -2.80
N ASP A 296 -17.54 -1.30 -1.96
CA ASP A 296 -17.19 0.09 -1.69
C ASP A 296 -16.24 0.65 -2.78
N ARG A 297 -15.52 -0.19 -3.52
CA ARG A 297 -14.63 0.22 -4.64
C ARG A 297 -15.24 0.09 -6.03
N MET A 298 -16.44 -0.48 -6.16
CA MET A 298 -17.10 -0.61 -7.45
C MET A 298 -17.41 0.76 -8.08
N PHE A 299 -17.19 0.88 -9.39
CA PHE A 299 -17.45 2.10 -10.13
C PHE A 299 -18.93 2.51 -10.04
N ARG A 300 -19.17 3.80 -9.77
CA ARG A 300 -20.48 4.43 -9.91
C ARG A 300 -20.62 4.95 -11.32
N MET A 301 -21.44 4.29 -12.13
CA MET A 301 -22.14 5.04 -13.16
C MET A 301 -22.99 6.07 -12.42
N ALA A 302 -22.64 7.36 -12.58
CA ALA A 302 -23.54 8.44 -12.21
C ALA A 302 -24.92 8.08 -12.75
N PRO A 303 -26.00 8.25 -11.99
CA PRO A 303 -27.33 8.03 -12.51
C PRO A 303 -27.42 8.87 -13.78
N THR A 304 -27.41 8.23 -14.95
CA THR A 304 -27.93 8.88 -16.12
C THR A 304 -29.37 9.12 -15.73
N GLU A 305 -29.73 10.35 -15.32
CA GLU A 305 -31.10 10.75 -15.01
C GLU A 305 -32.07 10.49 -16.17
N ARG A 306 -31.56 10.01 -17.30
CA ARG A 306 -32.33 9.17 -18.21
C ARG A 306 -32.48 7.77 -17.61
N ALA A 307 -33.32 7.65 -16.57
CA ALA A 307 -34.15 6.45 -16.51
C ALA A 307 -34.84 6.40 -17.89
N TYR A 308 -34.47 5.43 -18.73
CA TYR A 308 -35.08 5.25 -20.03
C TYR A 308 -36.55 4.92 -19.77
N ASP A 309 -37.39 5.94 -19.77
CA ASP A 309 -38.83 5.80 -19.74
C ASP A 309 -39.28 5.58 -21.19
N PRO A 310 -39.66 4.34 -21.57
CA PRO A 310 -40.05 4.04 -22.94
C PRO A 310 -41.26 4.87 -23.39
N ALA A 311 -42.06 5.38 -22.44
CA ALA A 311 -43.23 6.20 -22.72
C ALA A 311 -42.88 7.63 -23.17
N ASN A 312 -41.70 8.14 -22.79
CA ASN A 312 -41.27 9.53 -23.04
C ASN A 312 -40.06 9.65 -23.98
N ALA A 313 -39.57 8.54 -24.53
CA ALA A 313 -38.32 8.50 -25.30
C ALA A 313 -38.35 9.28 -26.64
N PHE A 314 -39.54 9.64 -27.16
CA PHE A 314 -39.69 10.30 -28.47
C PHE A 314 -40.76 11.39 -28.54
N THR A 315 -41.42 11.73 -27.44
CA THR A 315 -42.50 12.73 -27.40
C THR A 315 -42.03 14.01 -26.72
N HIS A 316 -41.08 14.67 -27.38
CA HIS A 316 -40.77 16.05 -27.05
C HIS A 316 -41.65 16.96 -27.90
N SER A 317 -42.49 17.75 -27.24
CA SER A 317 -43.21 18.89 -27.82
C SER A 317 -42.26 19.75 -28.69
N MET A 318 -42.72 20.10 -29.88
CA MET A 318 -42.00 20.92 -30.87
C MET A 318 -42.14 22.43 -30.58
N ASP A 319 -42.51 22.78 -29.34
CA ASP A 319 -42.71 24.15 -28.89
C ASP A 319 -41.34 24.85 -28.76
N PRO A 320 -41.08 25.93 -29.52
CA PRO A 320 -39.81 26.63 -29.51
C PRO A 320 -39.38 27.09 -28.11
N ASP A 321 -40.32 27.52 -27.26
CA ASP A 321 -40.00 28.03 -25.92
C ASP A 321 -39.56 26.91 -24.97
N GLU A 322 -40.15 25.73 -25.11
CA GLU A 322 -39.74 24.55 -24.34
C GLU A 322 -38.40 24.00 -24.82
N PHE A 323 -38.11 24.09 -26.12
CA PHE A 323 -36.80 23.78 -26.69
C PHE A 323 -35.72 24.73 -26.16
N TYR A 324 -35.97 26.04 -26.12
CA TYR A 324 -35.01 27.01 -25.57
C TYR A 324 -34.76 26.80 -24.07
N LYS A 325 -35.80 26.50 -23.28
CA LYS A 325 -35.63 26.16 -21.86
C LYS A 325 -34.81 24.89 -21.66
N ARG A 326 -35.02 23.87 -22.49
CA ARG A 326 -34.21 22.63 -22.48
C ARG A 326 -32.76 22.91 -22.89
N GLN A 327 -32.54 23.73 -23.92
CA GLN A 327 -31.20 24.11 -24.38
C GLN A 327 -30.46 24.92 -23.29
N GLN A 328 -31.15 25.82 -22.60
CA GLN A 328 -30.59 26.55 -21.46
C GLN A 328 -30.29 25.61 -20.29
N ALA A 329 -31.20 24.68 -19.96
CA ALA A 329 -30.94 23.68 -18.92
C ALA A 329 -29.73 22.80 -19.26
N ASP A 330 -29.58 22.37 -20.52
CA ASP A 330 -28.42 21.59 -20.99
C ASP A 330 -27.12 22.42 -20.99
N GLN A 331 -27.17 23.70 -21.36
CA GLN A 331 -26.00 24.60 -21.27
C GLN A 331 -25.61 24.85 -19.82
N THR A 332 -26.57 25.04 -18.93
CA THR A 332 -26.33 25.23 -17.49
C THR A 332 -25.78 23.95 -16.87
N ARG A 333 -26.32 22.78 -17.25
CA ARG A 333 -25.78 21.45 -16.87
C ARG A 333 -24.38 21.23 -17.41
N ARG A 334 -24.06 21.66 -18.64
CA ARG A 334 -22.69 21.59 -19.19
C ARG A 334 -21.72 22.48 -18.43
N PHE A 335 -22.13 23.70 -18.08
CA PHE A 335 -21.31 24.63 -17.31
C PHE A 335 -21.07 24.12 -15.88
N VAL A 336 -22.11 23.59 -15.24
CA VAL A 336 -22.00 22.91 -13.94
C VAL A 336 -21.15 21.65 -14.09
N ALA A 337 -21.33 20.81 -15.11
CA ALA A 337 -20.57 19.57 -15.34
C ALA A 337 -19.11 19.80 -15.75
N THR A 338 -18.74 20.95 -16.31
CA THR A 338 -17.33 21.30 -16.53
C THR A 338 -16.60 21.68 -15.24
N ASP A 339 -17.31 22.19 -14.23
CA ASP A 339 -16.80 22.35 -12.85
C ASP A 339 -17.11 21.13 -11.96
N THR A 340 -18.01 20.25 -12.39
CA THR A 340 -18.51 19.08 -11.64
C THR A 340 -18.55 17.80 -12.49
N LEU A 341 -17.44 17.48 -13.16
CA LEU A 341 -16.93 16.10 -13.20
C LEU A 341 -16.48 15.66 -11.79
N GLU A 342 -17.16 16.16 -10.75
CA GLU A 342 -17.05 15.72 -9.38
C GLU A 342 -17.74 14.38 -9.32
N LEU A 343 -16.93 13.35 -9.55
CA LEU A 343 -17.12 12.02 -9.02
C LEU A 343 -17.57 12.14 -7.57
N ARG A 344 -18.88 12.05 -7.34
CA ARG A 344 -19.47 12.08 -6.00
C ARG A 344 -19.07 10.81 -5.28
N ARG A 345 -17.95 10.92 -4.57
CA ARG A 345 -17.43 9.91 -3.65
C ARG A 345 -18.55 9.50 -2.69
N ARG A 346 -18.70 8.19 -2.47
CA ARG A 346 -19.78 7.63 -1.64
C ARG A 346 -19.58 8.03 -0.18
N GLN A 347 -20.68 8.17 0.55
CA GLN A 347 -20.61 8.41 1.99
C GLN A 347 -20.03 7.16 2.68
N PRO A 348 -19.18 7.31 3.72
CA PRO A 348 -18.67 6.19 4.49
C PRO A 348 -19.76 5.20 4.93
N PHE A 349 -19.42 3.90 5.02
CA PHE A 349 -20.39 2.84 5.33
C PHE A 349 -21.20 3.10 6.62
N HIS A 350 -20.57 3.52 7.71
CA HIS A 350 -21.26 3.79 8.97
C HIS A 350 -22.35 4.87 8.83
N ILE A 351 -22.05 6.01 8.23
CA ILE A 351 -23.03 7.06 7.91
C ILE A 351 -24.18 6.51 7.08
N ARG A 352 -23.90 5.69 6.05
CA ARG A 352 -24.95 5.07 5.23
C ARG A 352 -25.83 4.11 6.03
N TYR A 353 -25.20 3.30 6.89
CA TYR A 353 -25.89 2.33 7.73
C TYR A 353 -26.78 3.04 8.75
N ASP A 354 -26.27 4.10 9.39
CA ASP A 354 -27.01 4.90 10.36
C ASP A 354 -28.14 5.67 9.70
N GLN A 355 -27.91 6.31 8.55
CA GLN A 355 -28.97 6.95 7.77
C GLN A 355 -30.07 5.97 7.38
N LYS A 356 -29.70 4.77 6.90
CA LYS A 356 -30.68 3.73 6.52
C LYS A 356 -31.44 3.21 7.74
N ASN A 357 -30.79 3.07 8.88
CA ASN A 357 -31.45 2.65 10.12
C ASN A 357 -32.34 3.73 10.72
N VAL A 358 -31.93 5.00 10.70
CA VAL A 358 -32.76 6.15 11.11
C VAL A 358 -33.99 6.23 10.22
N GLN A 359 -33.80 6.11 8.90
CA GLN A 359 -34.91 6.09 7.95
C GLN A 359 -35.84 4.90 8.22
N LYS A 360 -35.28 3.71 8.44
CA LYS A 360 -36.06 2.51 8.78
C LYS A 360 -36.85 2.67 10.08
N ARG A 361 -36.25 3.21 11.14
CA ARG A 361 -36.95 3.50 12.41
C ARG A 361 -38.09 4.49 12.20
N ARG A 362 -37.84 5.56 11.44
CA ARG A 362 -38.87 6.54 11.08
C ARG A 362 -40.00 5.90 10.28
N ASP A 363 -39.69 5.07 9.30
CA ASP A 363 -40.68 4.37 8.48
C ASP A 363 -41.48 3.35 9.30
N GLU A 364 -40.84 2.68 10.27
CA GLU A 364 -41.48 1.77 11.24
C GLU A 364 -42.43 2.53 12.20
N ASP A 365 -42.03 3.70 12.71
CA ASP A 365 -42.88 4.57 13.54
C ASP A 365 -44.11 5.06 12.77
N TYR A 366 -43.95 5.42 11.49
CA TYR A 366 -45.06 5.79 10.61
C TYR A 366 -45.98 4.61 10.27
N ALA A 367 -45.44 3.39 10.18
CA ALA A 367 -46.20 2.19 9.82
C ALA A 367 -46.99 1.59 10.99
N TYR A 368 -46.53 1.75 12.24
CA TYR A 368 -47.20 1.18 13.42
C TYR A 368 -48.15 2.17 14.13
N GLY A 369 -48.28 3.40 13.65
CA GLY A 369 -49.33 4.32 14.12
C GLY A 369 -49.35 4.50 15.64
N THR A 370 -48.17 4.53 16.28
CA THR A 370 -48.09 4.92 17.68
C THR A 370 -48.06 6.43 17.75
N ASP A 371 -49.24 7.01 17.94
CA ASP A 371 -49.45 8.38 18.37
C ASP A 371 -48.92 8.56 19.80
N TYR A 372 -47.60 8.50 19.98
CA TYR A 372 -46.97 9.14 21.12
C TYR A 372 -46.59 10.54 20.66
N GLU A 373 -47.48 11.47 20.98
CA GLU A 373 -47.21 12.90 21.02
C GLU A 373 -46.07 13.11 22.03
N SER A 374 -44.82 12.93 21.59
CA SER A 374 -43.65 13.18 22.42
C SER A 374 -43.56 14.68 22.59
N GLY A 375 -43.91 15.11 23.79
CA GLY A 375 -43.77 16.47 24.25
C GLY A 375 -42.39 17.03 23.94
N ASN A 376 -42.42 18.35 23.74
CA ASN A 376 -41.28 19.23 23.54
C ASN A 376 -40.33 19.17 24.75
N ASP A 377 -39.49 18.14 24.83
CA ASP A 377 -38.30 18.17 25.65
C ASP A 377 -37.15 18.66 24.78
N GLU A 378 -36.91 19.97 24.86
CA GLU A 378 -35.63 20.59 24.54
C GLU A 378 -34.54 19.99 25.44
N GLN A 379 -34.10 18.76 25.14
CA GLN A 379 -32.80 18.30 25.57
C GLN A 379 -31.80 18.69 24.49
N ASP A 380 -30.94 19.64 24.86
CA ASP A 380 -29.64 19.91 24.26
C ASP A 380 -28.79 18.62 24.22
N GLU A 381 -29.18 17.64 23.41
CA GLU A 381 -28.24 16.66 22.91
C GLU A 381 -27.41 17.39 21.87
N LYS A 382 -26.19 17.76 22.27
CA LYS A 382 -25.12 18.11 21.34
C LYS A 382 -24.92 16.91 20.43
N GLU A 383 -25.68 16.85 19.35
CA GLU A 383 -25.39 16.01 18.21
C GLU A 383 -24.02 16.47 17.70
N ASP A 384 -22.98 15.72 18.08
CA ASP A 384 -21.68 15.75 17.43
C ASP A 384 -21.87 15.25 15.99
N HIS A 385 -22.54 16.05 15.18
CA HIS A 385 -22.65 15.85 13.75
C HIS A 385 -21.23 15.92 13.19
N TRP A 386 -20.68 14.74 12.88
CA TRP A 386 -19.57 14.56 11.94
C TRP A 386 -20.04 14.98 10.54
N ALA A 387 -20.41 16.25 10.38
CA ALA A 387 -20.79 16.84 9.12
C ALA A 387 -19.55 16.88 8.23
N THR A 388 -19.43 15.86 7.39
CA THR A 388 -18.41 15.75 6.35
C THR A 388 -18.43 17.03 5.53
N LYS A 389 -17.29 17.72 5.42
CA LYS A 389 -17.24 18.97 4.65
C LYS A 389 -17.57 18.67 3.18
N PRO A 390 -18.27 19.57 2.47
CA PRO A 390 -18.45 19.40 1.03
C PRO A 390 -17.08 19.28 0.35
N GLY A 391 -16.80 18.11 -0.23
CA GLY A 391 -15.51 17.77 -0.86
C GLY A 391 -14.69 16.68 -0.13
N GLU A 392 -15.00 16.36 1.12
CA GLU A 392 -14.47 15.16 1.80
C GLU A 392 -15.28 13.95 1.32
N GLY A 393 -14.76 13.23 0.33
CA GLY A 393 -15.38 11.97 -0.04
C GLY A 393 -14.93 10.78 0.80
N GLU A 394 -15.14 9.56 0.26
CA GLU A 394 -14.79 8.30 0.93
C GLU A 394 -13.46 8.41 1.66
N GLU A 395 -13.53 8.25 2.98
CA GLU A 395 -12.34 7.93 3.74
C GLU A 395 -11.82 6.61 3.20
N GLY A 396 -10.69 6.67 2.47
CA GLY A 396 -9.97 5.49 2.04
C GLY A 396 -9.86 4.50 3.20
N TRP A 397 -10.13 3.23 2.91
CA TRP A 397 -10.20 2.19 3.94
C TRP A 397 -8.94 2.25 4.80
N ARG A 398 -9.14 2.28 6.12
CA ARG A 398 -8.09 2.20 7.11
C ARG A 398 -7.98 0.78 7.65
N ASN A 399 -6.76 0.34 7.91
CA ASN A 399 -6.53 -0.91 8.63
C ASN A 399 -6.95 -0.79 10.10
N SER A 400 -6.87 -1.89 10.86
CA SER A 400 -7.12 -1.92 12.30
C SER A 400 -6.26 -0.93 13.11
N GLU A 401 -5.14 -0.47 12.56
CA GLU A 401 -4.23 0.51 13.16
C GLU A 401 -4.53 1.97 12.75
N GLY A 402 -5.50 2.19 11.84
CA GLY A 402 -5.91 3.51 11.39
C GLY A 402 -5.09 4.07 10.20
N GLU A 403 -4.18 3.31 9.63
CA GLU A 403 -3.30 3.73 8.52
C GLU A 403 -3.98 3.65 7.15
N ARG A 404 -3.52 4.44 6.17
CA ARG A 404 -4.03 4.49 4.79
C ARG A 404 -3.00 4.04 3.75
N LEU A 405 -3.46 3.60 2.57
CA LEU A 405 -2.57 3.16 1.49
C LEU A 405 -1.68 4.31 0.99
N ASN A 406 -2.21 5.53 1.02
CA ASN A 406 -1.45 6.75 0.72
C ASN A 406 -0.25 6.98 1.67
N ASP A 407 -0.33 6.51 2.92
CA ASP A 407 0.79 6.62 3.89
C ASP A 407 1.98 5.76 3.46
N PHE A 408 1.73 4.68 2.69
CA PHE A 408 2.74 3.78 2.12
C PHE A 408 3.13 4.15 0.69
N GLY A 409 2.65 5.31 0.19
CA GLY A 409 3.00 5.89 -1.11
C GLY A 409 2.20 5.32 -2.28
N VAL A 410 1.08 4.65 -2.04
CA VAL A 410 0.17 4.17 -3.10
C VAL A 410 -0.90 5.22 -3.36
N ASP A 411 -1.12 5.58 -4.63
CA ASP A 411 -2.16 6.57 -4.97
C ASP A 411 -3.55 5.92 -4.91
N GLU A 412 -4.34 6.26 -3.88
CA GLU A 412 -5.71 5.78 -3.72
C GLU A 412 -6.67 6.30 -4.80
N ASP A 413 -6.41 7.50 -5.34
CA ASP A 413 -7.26 8.15 -6.34
C ASP A 413 -7.10 7.53 -7.74
N VAL A 414 -5.96 6.90 -8.04
CA VAL A 414 -5.66 6.31 -9.36
C VAL A 414 -6.36 4.95 -9.55
N GLU A 415 -6.66 4.26 -8.45
CA GLU A 415 -7.34 2.96 -8.45
C GLU A 415 -8.81 3.04 -8.86
N PHE A 416 -9.43 4.22 -8.73
CA PHE A 416 -10.86 4.41 -8.99
C PHE A 416 -11.21 4.86 -10.43
N TYR A 417 -10.25 5.41 -11.20
CA TYR A 417 -10.61 6.29 -12.34
C TYR A 417 -9.94 6.01 -13.69
N ASP A 418 -9.15 4.95 -13.83
CA ASP A 418 -8.38 4.72 -15.06
C ASP A 418 -8.86 3.55 -15.93
N GLU A 419 -10.00 2.92 -15.63
CA GLU A 419 -10.45 1.80 -16.48
C GLU A 419 -10.76 2.23 -17.92
N ASP A 420 -11.10 3.50 -18.19
CA ASP A 420 -11.55 3.93 -19.53
C ASP A 420 -11.20 5.38 -19.95
N GLU A 421 -10.12 5.99 -19.47
CA GLU A 421 -9.62 7.24 -20.11
C GLU A 421 -8.89 6.95 -21.42
N VAL A 422 -9.57 6.28 -22.37
CA VAL A 422 -9.21 6.40 -23.78
C VAL A 422 -9.89 7.69 -24.26
N PRO A 423 -9.12 8.74 -24.65
CA PRO A 423 -9.72 9.98 -25.10
C PRO A 423 -10.75 9.72 -26.19
N LEU A 424 -11.91 10.39 -26.13
CA LEU A 424 -13.01 10.18 -27.09
C LEU A 424 -12.55 10.29 -28.55
N ALA A 425 -11.54 11.13 -28.80
CA ALA A 425 -10.87 11.26 -30.09
C ALA A 425 -10.22 9.96 -30.59
N GLU A 426 -9.60 9.18 -29.70
CA GLU A 426 -8.94 7.90 -30.00
C GLU A 426 -9.98 6.78 -30.20
N LEU A 427 -11.08 6.77 -29.45
CA LEU A 427 -12.21 5.85 -29.69
C LEU A 427 -12.92 6.14 -31.03
N MET A 428 -13.14 7.42 -31.34
CA MET A 428 -13.68 7.86 -32.62
C MET A 428 -12.73 7.52 -33.77
N ARG A 429 -11.42 7.68 -33.56
CA ARG A 429 -10.40 7.28 -34.53
C ARG A 429 -10.44 5.77 -34.81
N ARG A 430 -10.51 4.94 -33.77
CA ARG A 430 -10.63 3.48 -33.89
C ARG A 430 -11.91 3.04 -34.59
N LYS A 431 -13.03 3.69 -34.27
CA LYS A 431 -14.32 3.45 -34.93
C LYS A 431 -14.29 3.84 -36.41
N ASN A 432 -13.66 4.97 -36.74
CA ASN A 432 -13.53 5.42 -38.12
C ASN A 432 -12.58 4.50 -38.91
N LEU A 433 -11.47 4.07 -38.30
CA LEU A 433 -10.56 3.09 -38.91
C LEU A 433 -11.23 1.72 -39.15
N ALA A 434 -12.09 1.27 -38.24
CA ALA A 434 -12.85 0.04 -38.39
C ALA A 434 -13.93 0.14 -39.50
N ASN A 435 -14.50 1.33 -39.70
CA ASN A 435 -15.50 1.58 -40.74
C ASN A 435 -14.89 1.86 -42.12
N ASP A 436 -13.67 2.42 -42.19
CA ASP A 436 -13.01 2.80 -43.44
C ASP A 436 -12.18 1.67 -44.06
N GLY A 437 -12.08 0.50 -43.42
CA GLY A 437 -11.44 -0.70 -43.98
C GLY A 437 -9.96 -0.54 -44.36
N SER A 438 -9.29 0.55 -43.94
CA SER A 438 -7.89 0.82 -44.26
C SER A 438 -7.00 0.32 -43.12
N THR A 439 -6.56 -0.92 -43.26
CA THR A 439 -5.53 -1.58 -42.44
C THR A 439 -4.16 -0.97 -42.70
N TYR A 440 -3.48 -0.52 -41.65
CA TYR A 440 -2.02 -0.56 -41.53
C TYR A 440 -1.62 -1.00 -40.12
#